data_AF-A0A1Y3RYN9-F1
#
_entry.id   AF-A0A1Y3RYN9-F1
#
_cell.length_a   1.000
_cell.length_b   1.000
_cell.length_c   1.000
_cell.angle_alpha   90.00
_cell.angle_beta   90.00
_cell.angle_gamma   90.00
#
_symmetry.space_group_name_H-M   'P 1'
#
loop_
_entity.id
_entity.type
_entity.pdbx_description
1 polymer ?
#
loop_
_entity_poly.entity_id
_entity_poly.type
_entity_poly.pdbx_seq_one_letter_code
_entity_poly.pdbx_strand_id
1 'polypeptide(L)'
;MAVTKTHPIKSMLKAAIDYICNPDKTDGKLLVSSFGCTVETADIEFAWTRRHAIDKGTNLGRHLIQAFEPGEVTPEEAHRIGMELAREVLGGKYEFVLTTHIDRDHVHNHLIFNAVSFQDHRHYHSNKRSYHEIRRTSDRICKEHGLSVIVPGRDKGKSYIEHQAEQNGTSYKAKLRSAIDRLLPGCAGLEDLLRRLQREGYELKRGKYISARAPGQERFTRLKALGADYAEEALTARIAGRPSPSRQPKQRTGKPSLLIDIQNNIKAQQSAGYKHWATIENLKRAAETLNFLTEHGIGSLEELSERCDGAAAATDRVKADLRATEKEMERLTLTMKHAATYRQLRPLYDQYRQSRDKEKFLRGHESEIILFEAAARELKRLNAVPLPAAQRLRAEMDELTARRIALQSEYRKAQREEREYDTLRQNVEALLEKPREAEPQRQRSNELE
;
A
#
# COMPACT_ATOMS: atom_id res chain seq x y z
N MET A 1 6.32 9.14 -12.47
CA MET A 1 5.32 8.51 -11.59
C MET A 1 5.20 7.05 -11.90
N ALA A 2 5.41 6.20 -10.89
CA ALA A 2 5.28 4.75 -11.04
C ALA A 2 3.85 4.31 -11.41
N VAL A 3 3.71 3.40 -12.38
CA VAL A 3 2.42 2.85 -12.83
C VAL A 3 2.50 1.33 -12.93
N THR A 4 1.43 0.64 -12.51
CA THR A 4 1.33 -0.83 -12.63
C THR A 4 0.22 -1.27 -13.56
N LYS A 5 0.43 -2.33 -14.34
CA LYS A 5 -0.58 -3.00 -15.18
C LYS A 5 -0.49 -4.51 -15.02
N THR A 6 -1.62 -5.22 -14.98
CA THR A 6 -1.61 -6.69 -14.91
C THR A 6 -2.60 -7.32 -15.87
N HIS A 7 -2.19 -8.41 -16.53
CA HIS A 7 -3.05 -9.19 -17.40
C HIS A 7 -2.77 -10.70 -17.27
N PRO A 8 -3.76 -11.57 -17.51
CA PRO A 8 -3.58 -13.02 -17.47
C PRO A 8 -2.85 -13.54 -18.72
N ILE A 9 -2.07 -14.60 -18.55
CA ILE A 9 -1.48 -15.39 -19.64
C ILE A 9 -2.30 -16.68 -19.77
N LYS A 10 -2.98 -16.87 -20.90
CA LYS A 10 -3.87 -18.03 -21.14
C LYS A 10 -3.23 -19.12 -22.00
N SER A 11 -2.25 -18.76 -22.82
CA SER A 11 -1.53 -19.66 -23.73
C SER A 11 -0.09 -19.17 -23.90
N MET A 12 0.77 -20.00 -24.49
CA MET A 12 2.14 -19.64 -24.89
C MET A 12 3.00 -19.04 -23.75
N LEU A 13 2.92 -19.62 -22.54
CA LEU A 13 3.67 -19.15 -21.37
C LEU A 13 5.18 -19.09 -21.65
N LYS A 14 5.75 -20.11 -22.32
CA LYS A 14 7.16 -20.14 -22.70
C LYS A 14 7.55 -18.93 -23.55
N ALA A 15 6.80 -18.66 -24.61
CA ALA A 15 7.05 -17.51 -25.48
C ALA A 15 6.94 -16.16 -24.74
N ALA A 16 6.04 -16.04 -23.76
CA ALA A 16 5.93 -14.85 -22.92
C ALA A 16 7.15 -14.67 -22.01
N ILE A 17 7.67 -15.77 -21.42
CA ILE A 17 8.88 -15.76 -20.60
C ILE A 17 10.11 -15.43 -21.47
N ASP A 18 10.26 -16.10 -22.61
CA ASP A 18 11.36 -15.86 -23.55
C ASP A 18 11.36 -14.39 -24.04
N TYR A 19 10.19 -13.82 -24.30
CA TYR A 19 10.06 -12.42 -24.72
C TYR A 19 10.55 -11.44 -23.64
N ILE A 20 10.18 -11.66 -22.37
CA ILE A 20 10.63 -10.76 -21.30
C ILE A 20 12.12 -10.97 -20.97
N CYS A 21 12.67 -12.16 -21.22
CA CYS A 21 14.08 -12.47 -20.99
C CYS A 21 15.01 -12.15 -22.18
N ASN A 22 14.53 -11.37 -23.15
CA ASN A 22 15.33 -11.00 -24.32
C ASN A 22 16.62 -10.26 -23.87
N PRO A 23 17.83 -10.77 -24.22
CA PRO A 23 19.11 -10.15 -23.85
C PRO A 23 19.25 -8.69 -24.27
N ASP A 24 18.72 -8.33 -25.45
CA ASP A 24 18.80 -6.97 -26.02
C ASP A 24 18.10 -5.94 -25.13
N LYS A 25 17.14 -6.39 -24.31
CA LYS A 25 16.32 -5.55 -23.44
C LYS A 25 16.76 -5.59 -21.99
N THR A 26 17.60 -6.53 -21.60
CA THR A 26 17.84 -6.90 -20.19
C THR A 26 19.31 -6.83 -19.80
N ASP A 27 20.08 -6.00 -20.52
CA ASP A 27 21.52 -5.84 -20.35
C ASP A 27 22.26 -7.19 -20.38
N GLY A 28 22.11 -7.94 -21.48
CA GLY A 28 22.75 -9.25 -21.62
C GLY A 28 22.25 -10.30 -20.62
N LYS A 29 21.02 -10.13 -20.11
CA LYS A 29 20.36 -10.92 -19.05
C LYS A 29 20.83 -10.64 -17.61
N LEU A 30 21.63 -9.59 -17.36
CA LEU A 30 22.01 -9.19 -16.00
C LEU A 30 20.80 -8.73 -15.18
N LEU A 31 19.77 -8.21 -15.84
CA LEU A 31 18.53 -7.75 -15.22
C LEU A 31 17.41 -8.81 -15.25
N VAL A 32 17.76 -10.09 -15.09
CA VAL A 32 16.83 -11.22 -15.05
C VAL A 32 16.99 -11.97 -13.73
N SER A 33 15.90 -12.09 -12.98
CA SER A 33 15.82 -12.84 -11.72
C SER A 33 14.64 -13.79 -11.75
N SER A 34 14.74 -14.91 -11.02
CA SER A 34 13.63 -15.83 -10.81
C SER A 34 13.51 -16.22 -9.34
N PHE A 35 12.32 -16.70 -8.98
CA PHE A 35 12.04 -17.23 -7.66
C PHE A 35 11.22 -18.50 -7.77
N GLY A 36 11.57 -19.50 -6.96
CA GLY A 36 10.89 -20.78 -6.98
C GLY A 36 11.08 -21.58 -8.27
N CYS A 37 11.82 -21.10 -9.26
CA CYS A 37 12.08 -21.78 -10.52
C CYS A 37 13.39 -21.29 -11.14
N THR A 38 13.93 -22.03 -12.11
CA THR A 38 14.99 -21.53 -12.99
C THR A 38 14.37 -20.87 -14.23
N VAL A 39 15.01 -19.82 -14.75
CA VAL A 39 14.47 -19.03 -15.88
C VAL A 39 14.23 -19.92 -17.09
N GLU A 40 15.17 -20.83 -17.38
CA GLU A 40 15.16 -21.71 -18.55
C GLU A 40 14.05 -22.75 -18.50
N THR A 41 13.63 -23.16 -17.30
CA THR A 41 12.63 -24.21 -17.07
C THR A 41 11.35 -23.69 -16.42
N ALA A 42 11.17 -22.38 -16.33
CA ALA A 42 10.08 -21.76 -15.61
C ALA A 42 8.70 -22.20 -16.14
N ASP A 43 8.55 -22.36 -17.46
CA ASP A 43 7.30 -22.85 -18.06
C ASP A 43 6.96 -24.30 -17.65
N ILE A 44 7.98 -25.17 -17.59
CA ILE A 44 7.86 -26.57 -17.16
C ILE A 44 7.54 -26.63 -15.66
N GLU A 45 8.24 -25.85 -14.83
CA GLU A 45 8.01 -25.79 -13.39
C GLU A 45 6.64 -25.21 -13.04
N PHE A 46 6.19 -24.17 -13.75
CA PHE A 46 4.85 -23.62 -13.55
C PHE A 46 3.80 -24.67 -13.90
N ALA A 47 3.99 -25.38 -15.02
CA ALA A 47 3.10 -26.46 -15.43
C ALA A 47 3.07 -27.59 -14.39
N TRP A 48 4.22 -27.96 -13.82
CA TRP A 48 4.33 -28.97 -12.76
C TRP A 48 3.53 -28.59 -11.52
N THR A 49 3.71 -27.38 -11.01
CA THR A 49 2.94 -26.88 -9.86
C THR A 49 1.44 -26.84 -10.15
N ARG A 50 1.05 -26.40 -11.36
CA ARG A 50 -0.35 -26.36 -11.77
C ARG A 50 -1.02 -27.73 -11.90
N ARG A 51 -0.27 -28.81 -12.15
CA ARG A 51 -0.83 -30.19 -12.17
C ARG A 51 -1.38 -30.63 -10.81
N HIS A 52 -0.95 -30.00 -9.72
CA HIS A 52 -1.38 -30.31 -8.35
C HIS A 52 -2.60 -29.49 -7.89
N ALA A 53 -3.06 -28.52 -8.69
CA ALA A 53 -4.26 -27.76 -8.38
C ALA A 53 -5.53 -28.61 -8.57
N ILE A 54 -6.54 -28.39 -7.71
CA ILE A 54 -7.84 -29.09 -7.77
C ILE A 54 -8.53 -28.85 -9.12
N ASP A 55 -8.53 -27.60 -9.58
CA ASP A 55 -8.94 -27.22 -10.93
C ASP A 55 -7.73 -26.62 -11.66
N LYS A 56 -7.59 -26.89 -12.96
CA LYS A 56 -6.45 -26.38 -13.74
C LYS A 56 -6.57 -24.88 -14.02
N GLY A 57 -7.78 -24.33 -13.95
CA GLY A 57 -8.10 -22.96 -14.36
C GLY A 57 -7.78 -22.69 -15.84
N THR A 58 -8.08 -21.48 -16.30
CA THR A 58 -7.82 -21.05 -17.68
C THR A 58 -6.53 -20.23 -17.83
N ASN A 59 -5.91 -19.83 -16.72
CA ASN A 59 -4.71 -19.01 -16.72
C ASN A 59 -3.49 -19.87 -16.42
N LEU A 60 -2.46 -19.77 -17.25
CA LEU A 60 -1.15 -20.40 -17.06
C LEU A 60 -0.28 -19.58 -16.09
N GLY A 61 -0.46 -18.26 -16.10
CA GLY A 61 0.27 -17.32 -15.28
C GLY A 61 -0.34 -15.93 -15.37
N ARG A 62 0.34 -14.95 -14.77
CA ARG A 62 -0.01 -13.54 -14.88
C ARG A 62 1.23 -12.73 -15.20
N HIS A 63 1.03 -11.68 -15.99
CA HIS A 63 2.05 -10.69 -16.29
C HIS A 63 1.73 -9.40 -15.57
N LEU A 64 2.61 -8.96 -14.70
CA LEU A 64 2.60 -7.65 -14.05
C LEU A 64 3.70 -6.79 -14.67
N ILE A 65 3.36 -5.56 -15.02
CA ILE A 65 4.27 -4.54 -15.54
C ILE A 65 4.31 -3.41 -14.52
N GLN A 66 5.51 -2.97 -14.15
CA GLN A 66 5.74 -1.79 -13.31
C GLN A 66 6.65 -0.82 -14.09
N ALA A 67 6.12 0.33 -14.47
CA ALA A 67 6.86 1.36 -15.20
C ALA A 67 7.19 2.53 -14.27
N PHE A 68 8.31 3.20 -14.53
CA PHE A 68 8.82 4.35 -13.77
C PHE A 68 8.88 5.60 -14.66
N GLU A 69 9.03 6.80 -14.06
CA GLU A 69 9.24 8.00 -14.89
C GLU A 69 10.57 7.90 -15.64
N PRO A 70 10.66 8.40 -16.90
CA PRO A 70 11.94 8.58 -17.56
C PRO A 70 12.94 9.34 -16.69
N GLY A 71 14.16 8.79 -16.54
CA GLY A 71 15.26 9.43 -15.81
C GLY A 71 15.16 9.42 -14.28
N GLU A 72 14.10 8.86 -13.70
CA GLU A 72 13.88 8.85 -12.25
C GLU A 72 14.56 7.68 -11.52
N VAL A 73 14.81 6.57 -12.22
CA VAL A 73 15.33 5.35 -11.59
C VAL A 73 16.39 4.69 -12.48
N THR A 74 17.43 4.14 -11.85
CA THR A 74 18.42 3.31 -12.54
C THR A 74 17.85 1.91 -12.83
N PRO A 75 18.31 1.18 -13.87
CA PRO A 75 17.85 -0.17 -14.15
C PRO A 75 18.03 -1.14 -12.96
N GLU A 76 19.13 -1.05 -12.23
CA GLU A 76 19.44 -1.91 -11.08
C GLU A 76 18.52 -1.63 -9.90
N GLU A 77 18.22 -0.35 -9.64
CA GLU A 77 17.28 0.07 -8.60
C GLU A 77 15.85 -0.31 -8.96
N ALA A 78 15.45 -0.12 -10.22
CA ALA A 78 14.17 -0.59 -10.72
C ALA A 78 14.03 -2.11 -10.53
N HIS A 79 15.07 -2.88 -10.86
CA HIS A 79 15.09 -4.33 -10.65
C HIS A 79 14.93 -4.70 -9.18
N ARG A 80 15.63 -4.00 -8.28
CA ARG A 80 15.52 -4.18 -6.82
C ARG A 80 14.10 -3.91 -6.32
N ILE A 81 13.51 -2.79 -6.73
CA ILE A 81 12.13 -2.41 -6.42
C ILE A 81 11.14 -3.47 -6.97
N GLY A 82 11.39 -3.99 -8.17
CA GLY A 82 10.60 -5.06 -8.77
C GLY A 82 10.63 -6.35 -7.96
N MET A 83 11.80 -6.72 -7.43
CA MET A 83 11.95 -7.88 -6.54
C MET A 83 11.23 -7.69 -5.20
N GLU A 84 11.30 -6.49 -4.61
CA GLU A 84 10.55 -6.15 -3.39
C GLU A 84 9.03 -6.26 -3.63
N LEU A 85 8.54 -5.68 -4.74
CA LEU A 85 7.14 -5.76 -5.12
C LEU A 85 6.70 -7.21 -5.34
N ALA A 86 7.50 -8.02 -6.03
CA ALA A 86 7.20 -9.43 -6.29
C ALA A 86 7.11 -10.23 -4.98
N ARG A 87 8.07 -10.07 -4.06
CA ARG A 87 8.07 -10.76 -2.76
C ARG A 87 6.83 -10.42 -1.95
N GLU A 88 6.47 -9.14 -1.87
CA GLU A 88 5.31 -8.70 -1.09
C GLU A 88 3.97 -9.13 -1.70
N VAL A 89 3.80 -8.98 -3.01
CA VAL A 89 2.54 -9.30 -3.70
C VAL A 89 2.30 -10.80 -3.77
N LEU A 90 3.36 -11.60 -3.92
CA LEU A 90 3.28 -13.05 -4.11
C LEU A 90 3.51 -13.82 -2.80
N GLY A 91 3.98 -13.16 -1.74
CA GLY A 91 4.15 -13.74 -0.41
C GLY A 91 5.09 -14.95 -0.38
N GLY A 92 6.01 -15.06 -1.34
CA GLY A 92 6.94 -16.19 -1.47
C GLY A 92 6.27 -17.52 -1.83
N LYS A 93 5.05 -17.53 -2.39
CA LYS A 93 4.28 -18.77 -2.65
C LYS A 93 4.09 -19.13 -4.12
N TYR A 94 4.48 -18.24 -5.02
CA TYR A 94 4.31 -18.42 -6.46
C TYR A 94 5.68 -18.36 -7.13
N GLU A 95 5.93 -19.27 -8.06
CA GLU A 95 7.10 -19.13 -8.91
C GLU A 95 6.97 -17.88 -9.78
N PHE A 96 8.08 -17.19 -10.02
CA PHE A 96 8.09 -16.03 -10.91
C PHE A 96 9.42 -15.83 -11.62
N VAL A 97 9.35 -15.10 -12.73
CA VAL A 97 10.47 -14.52 -13.47
C VAL A 97 10.26 -13.01 -13.52
N LEU A 98 11.24 -12.25 -13.05
CA LEU A 98 11.31 -10.80 -13.09
C LEU A 98 12.40 -10.38 -14.08
N THR A 99 12.08 -9.44 -14.94
CA THR A 99 13.05 -8.80 -15.84
C THR A 99 12.89 -7.29 -15.79
N THR A 100 13.97 -6.55 -16.00
CA THR A 100 13.93 -5.10 -16.17
C THR A 100 14.33 -4.76 -17.59
N HIS A 101 13.46 -4.03 -18.28
CA HIS A 101 13.63 -3.63 -19.68
C HIS A 101 14.19 -2.22 -19.76
N ILE A 102 15.22 -2.06 -20.60
CA ILE A 102 15.95 -0.81 -20.87
C ILE A 102 15.90 -0.38 -22.34
N ASP A 103 15.08 -1.04 -23.17
CA ASP A 103 14.97 -0.85 -24.62
C ASP A 103 14.00 0.28 -25.03
N ARG A 104 13.48 1.04 -24.07
CA ARG A 104 12.47 2.09 -24.24
C ARG A 104 12.95 3.37 -23.55
N ASP A 105 12.25 4.48 -23.83
CA ASP A 105 12.50 5.79 -23.18
C ASP A 105 12.38 5.76 -21.65
N HIS A 106 11.75 4.73 -21.08
CA HIS A 106 11.63 4.55 -19.64
C HIS A 106 11.93 3.11 -19.22
N VAL A 107 12.55 2.99 -18.04
CA VAL A 107 12.79 1.72 -17.36
C VAL A 107 11.46 1.14 -16.89
N HIS A 108 11.27 -0.16 -17.09
CA HIS A 108 10.11 -0.87 -16.60
C HIS A 108 10.41 -2.33 -16.28
N ASN A 109 9.74 -2.86 -15.27
CA ASN A 109 9.83 -4.25 -14.86
C ASN A 109 8.71 -5.07 -15.49
N HIS A 110 9.04 -6.28 -15.90
CA HIS A 110 8.11 -7.34 -16.27
C HIS A 110 8.22 -8.49 -15.27
N LEU A 111 7.15 -8.78 -14.55
CA LEU A 111 7.03 -9.89 -13.62
C LEU A 111 6.01 -10.89 -14.16
N ILE A 112 6.46 -12.06 -14.60
CA ILE A 112 5.60 -13.19 -14.94
C ILE A 112 5.60 -14.18 -13.78
N PHE A 113 4.42 -14.48 -13.22
CA PHE A 113 4.30 -15.40 -12.09
C PHE A 113 3.22 -16.46 -12.31
N ASN A 114 3.38 -17.59 -11.64
CA ASN A 114 2.50 -18.74 -11.77
C ASN A 114 1.08 -18.37 -11.29
N ALA A 115 0.06 -18.88 -11.99
CA ALA A 115 -1.33 -18.70 -11.58
C ALA A 115 -1.69 -19.52 -10.33
N VAL A 116 -0.88 -20.53 -9.98
CA VAL A 116 -1.10 -21.43 -8.85
C VAL A 116 0.08 -21.36 -7.90
N SER A 117 -0.19 -21.35 -6.59
CA SER A 117 0.84 -21.36 -5.55
C SER A 117 1.44 -22.75 -5.40
N PHE A 118 2.76 -22.84 -5.25
CA PHE A 118 3.46 -24.11 -5.02
C PHE A 118 3.40 -24.55 -3.55
N GLN A 119 2.83 -23.74 -2.65
CA GLN A 119 2.66 -24.10 -1.23
C GLN A 119 1.34 -24.83 -0.96
N ASP A 120 0.25 -24.29 -1.49
CA ASP A 120 -1.11 -24.74 -1.19
C ASP A 120 -1.93 -25.14 -2.43
N HIS A 121 -1.32 -25.03 -3.62
CA HIS A 121 -1.92 -25.34 -4.91
C HIS A 121 -3.22 -24.59 -5.18
N ARG A 122 -3.40 -23.43 -4.54
CA ARG A 122 -4.53 -22.52 -4.79
C ARG A 122 -4.20 -21.52 -5.88
N HIS A 123 -5.24 -21.10 -6.60
CA HIS A 123 -5.15 -20.08 -7.63
C HIS A 123 -4.92 -18.69 -7.04
N TYR A 124 -4.12 -17.89 -7.74
CA TYR A 124 -3.95 -16.48 -7.46
C TYR A 124 -5.28 -15.73 -7.66
N HIS A 125 -5.75 -15.06 -6.61
CA HIS A 125 -7.02 -14.36 -6.63
C HIS A 125 -6.90 -12.97 -7.28
N SER A 126 -7.05 -12.91 -8.59
CA SER A 126 -7.03 -11.65 -9.34
C SER A 126 -8.43 -11.02 -9.44
N ASN A 127 -8.57 -9.83 -8.84
CA ASN A 127 -9.76 -9.00 -8.93
C ASN A 127 -9.37 -7.52 -8.75
N LYS A 128 -10.36 -6.62 -8.80
CA LYS A 128 -10.12 -5.18 -8.65
C LYS A 128 -9.45 -4.82 -7.31
N ARG A 129 -9.80 -5.50 -6.21
CA ARG A 129 -9.22 -5.27 -4.88
C ARG A 129 -7.75 -5.67 -4.83
N SER A 130 -7.39 -6.85 -5.33
CA SER A 130 -5.98 -7.30 -5.37
C SER A 130 -5.14 -6.45 -6.31
N TYR A 131 -5.68 -5.98 -7.44
CA TYR A 131 -4.96 -5.02 -8.27
C TYR A 131 -4.71 -3.68 -7.55
N HIS A 132 -5.70 -3.13 -6.83
CA HIS A 132 -5.48 -1.93 -6.03
C HIS A 132 -4.48 -2.14 -4.90
N GLU A 133 -4.35 -3.36 -4.39
CA GLU A 133 -3.32 -3.72 -3.42
C GLU A 133 -1.93 -3.69 -4.05
N ILE A 134 -1.74 -4.32 -5.21
CA ILE A 134 -0.48 -4.21 -5.99
C ILE A 134 -0.11 -2.74 -6.20
N ARG A 135 -1.08 -1.90 -6.60
CA ARG A 135 -0.82 -0.47 -6.83
C ARG A 135 -0.35 0.23 -5.55
N ARG A 136 -1.07 0.04 -4.43
CA ARG A 136 -0.69 0.63 -3.14
C ARG A 136 0.67 0.15 -2.66
N THR A 137 0.99 -1.12 -2.86
CA THR A 137 2.30 -1.68 -2.50
C THR A 137 3.40 -1.08 -3.36
N SER A 138 3.21 -1.01 -4.68
CA SER A 138 4.15 -0.37 -5.60
C SER A 138 4.35 1.11 -5.27
N ASP A 139 3.26 1.87 -5.05
CA ASP A 139 3.32 3.28 -4.63
C ASP A 139 4.07 3.43 -3.29
N ARG A 140 3.82 2.55 -2.31
CA ARG A 140 4.52 2.61 -1.02
C ARG A 140 6.02 2.35 -1.17
N ILE A 141 6.40 1.28 -1.88
CA ILE A 141 7.81 0.92 -2.11
C ILE A 141 8.52 2.05 -2.86
N CYS A 142 7.94 2.54 -3.97
CA CYS A 142 8.54 3.64 -4.73
C CYS A 142 8.78 4.88 -3.86
N LYS A 143 7.83 5.22 -2.98
CA LYS A 143 8.01 6.34 -2.03
C LYS A 143 9.11 6.08 -1.00
N GLU A 144 9.26 4.86 -0.51
CA GLU A 144 10.33 4.48 0.43
C GLU A 144 11.72 4.57 -0.21
N HIS A 145 11.82 4.37 -1.53
CA HIS A 145 13.03 4.59 -2.33
C HIS A 145 13.13 6.04 -2.88
N GLY A 146 12.30 6.97 -2.42
CA GLY A 146 12.38 8.39 -2.81
C GLY A 146 11.83 8.73 -4.20
N LEU A 147 11.15 7.79 -4.86
CA LEU A 147 10.57 7.99 -6.21
C LEU A 147 9.19 8.65 -6.16
N SER A 148 8.82 9.30 -7.27
CA SER A 148 7.51 9.93 -7.45
C SER A 148 6.40 8.89 -7.58
N VAL A 149 5.33 9.13 -6.81
CA VAL A 149 4.16 8.24 -6.73
C VAL A 149 2.90 9.02 -6.98
N ILE A 150 1.89 8.35 -7.51
CA ILE A 150 0.57 8.94 -7.67
C ILE A 150 -0.04 9.07 -6.27
N VAL A 151 0.07 10.26 -5.66
CA VAL A 151 -0.55 10.55 -4.37
C VAL A 151 -2.07 10.40 -4.54
N PRO A 152 -2.72 9.43 -3.88
CA PRO A 152 -4.17 9.39 -3.87
C PRO A 152 -4.64 10.63 -3.14
N GLY A 153 -5.27 11.56 -3.85
CA GLY A 153 -5.94 12.70 -3.21
C GLY A 153 -6.85 12.20 -2.08
N ARG A 154 -6.82 12.89 -0.93
CA ARG A 154 -7.73 12.63 0.21
C ARG A 154 -9.20 12.88 -0.14
N ASP A 155 -9.43 13.60 -1.23
CA ASP A 155 -10.71 13.55 -1.92
C ASP A 155 -10.70 12.30 -2.80
N LYS A 156 -11.68 11.41 -2.60
CA LYS A 156 -12.13 10.54 -3.70
C LYS A 156 -12.16 11.47 -4.91
N GLY A 157 -11.26 11.26 -5.89
CA GLY A 157 -11.16 12.16 -7.03
C GLY A 157 -12.57 12.47 -7.47
N LYS A 158 -12.96 13.75 -7.41
CA LYS A 158 -14.30 14.17 -7.81
C LYS A 158 -14.53 13.49 -9.14
N SER A 159 -15.67 12.81 -9.32
CA SER A 159 -15.94 12.30 -10.66
C SER A 159 -15.82 13.49 -11.61
N TYR A 160 -15.29 13.30 -12.80
CA TYR A 160 -15.10 14.39 -13.77
C TYR A 160 -16.35 15.30 -13.87
N ILE A 161 -17.53 14.68 -13.77
CA ILE A 161 -18.85 15.34 -13.71
C ILE A 161 -19.05 16.19 -12.45
N GLU A 162 -18.64 15.73 -11.27
CA GLU A 162 -18.78 16.45 -10.00
C GLU A 162 -17.81 17.65 -9.92
N HIS A 163 -16.61 17.55 -10.51
CA HIS A 163 -15.67 18.68 -10.61
C HIS A 163 -16.15 19.73 -11.62
N GLN A 164 -16.63 19.29 -12.80
CA GLN A 164 -17.14 20.16 -13.86
C GLN A 164 -18.42 20.88 -13.43
N ALA A 165 -19.34 20.21 -12.72
CA ALA A 165 -20.56 20.83 -12.21
C ALA A 165 -20.31 21.86 -11.09
N GLU A 166 -19.22 21.72 -10.33
CA GLU A 166 -18.88 22.69 -9.29
C GLU A 166 -18.22 23.95 -9.88
N GLN A 167 -17.35 23.80 -10.89
CA GLN A 167 -16.80 24.96 -11.63
C GLN A 167 -17.86 25.69 -12.46
N ASN A 168 -18.88 24.99 -12.96
CA ASN A 168 -19.98 25.59 -13.70
C ASN A 168 -21.13 26.08 -12.80
N GLY A 169 -21.03 25.97 -11.46
CA GLY A 169 -22.09 26.39 -10.53
C GLY A 169 -23.39 25.54 -10.57
N THR A 170 -23.35 24.36 -11.18
CA THR A 170 -24.50 23.46 -11.38
C THR A 170 -24.58 22.32 -10.35
N SER A 171 -23.72 22.29 -9.33
CA SER A 171 -23.73 21.26 -8.28
C SER A 171 -25.01 21.29 -7.43
N TYR A 172 -25.92 20.33 -7.67
CA TYR A 172 -27.15 20.17 -6.88
C TYR A 172 -26.91 19.94 -5.39
N LYS A 173 -25.81 19.24 -5.03
CA LYS A 173 -25.43 19.03 -3.61
C LYS A 173 -25.00 20.34 -2.95
N ALA A 174 -24.23 21.18 -3.65
CA ALA A 174 -23.82 22.47 -3.11
C ALA A 174 -25.03 23.40 -2.94
N LYS A 175 -25.92 23.48 -3.95
CA LYS A 175 -27.16 24.26 -3.87
C LYS A 175 -28.04 23.84 -2.70
N LEU A 176 -28.22 22.53 -2.50
CA LEU A 176 -28.99 22.00 -1.37
C LEU A 176 -28.33 22.31 -0.01
N ARG A 177 -26.99 22.23 0.11
CA ARG A 177 -26.28 22.67 1.33
C ARG A 177 -26.54 24.14 1.64
N SER A 178 -26.36 25.01 0.64
CA SER A 178 -26.61 26.45 0.79
C SER A 178 -28.05 26.78 1.14
N ALA A 179 -29.03 26.09 0.54
CA ALA A 179 -30.43 26.25 0.89
C ALA A 179 -30.71 25.84 2.35
N ILE A 180 -30.17 24.68 2.77
CA ILE A 180 -30.29 24.22 4.16
C ILE A 180 -29.67 25.24 5.12
N ASP A 181 -28.41 25.65 4.90
CA ASP A 181 -27.71 26.56 5.80
C ASP A 181 -28.36 27.95 5.88
N ARG A 182 -28.97 28.43 4.78
CA ARG A 182 -29.73 29.69 4.77
C ARG A 182 -31.05 29.58 5.53
N LEU A 183 -31.75 28.46 5.45
CA LEU A 183 -33.06 28.27 6.08
C LEU A 183 -32.95 27.89 7.56
N LEU A 184 -31.88 27.19 7.94
CA LEU A 184 -31.69 26.60 9.27
C LEU A 184 -31.90 27.58 10.44
N PRO A 185 -31.36 28.82 10.42
CA PRO A 185 -31.46 29.74 11.56
C PRO A 185 -32.89 30.15 11.92
N GLY A 186 -33.83 30.08 10.97
CA GLY A 186 -35.22 30.47 11.18
C GLY A 186 -36.18 29.30 11.41
N CYS A 187 -35.68 28.06 11.54
CA CYS A 187 -36.51 26.86 11.65
C CYS A 187 -36.81 26.52 13.12
N ALA A 188 -38.07 26.21 13.44
CA ALA A 188 -38.47 25.75 14.78
C ALA A 188 -38.18 24.25 15.03
N GLY A 189 -37.85 23.51 13.98
CA GLY A 189 -37.56 22.08 14.03
C GLY A 189 -37.26 21.51 12.65
N LEU A 190 -36.84 20.25 12.59
CA LEU A 190 -36.53 19.56 11.34
C LEU A 190 -37.73 19.59 10.36
N GLU A 191 -38.94 19.42 10.87
CA GLU A 191 -40.17 19.49 10.07
C GLU A 191 -40.36 20.85 9.40
N ASP A 192 -40.04 21.95 10.09
CA ASP A 192 -40.13 23.30 9.53
C ASP A 192 -39.08 23.52 8.43
N LEU A 193 -37.85 23.03 8.63
CA LEU A 193 -36.81 23.04 7.60
C LEU A 193 -37.25 22.30 6.33
N LEU A 194 -37.85 21.11 6.47
CA LEU A 194 -38.30 20.31 5.34
C LEU A 194 -39.46 20.99 4.60
N ARG A 195 -40.43 21.58 5.31
CA ARG A 195 -41.51 22.36 4.70
C ARG A 195 -40.97 23.56 3.92
N ARG A 196 -39.97 24.27 4.46
CA ARG A 196 -39.34 25.40 3.79
C ARG A 196 -38.57 24.98 2.54
N LEU A 197 -37.87 23.86 2.57
CA LEU A 197 -37.23 23.28 1.39
C LEU A 197 -38.27 22.91 0.31
N GLN A 198 -39.42 22.35 0.67
CA GLN A 198 -40.51 22.07 -0.27
C GLN A 198 -41.07 23.35 -0.91
N ARG A 199 -41.20 24.44 -0.14
CA ARG A 199 -41.62 25.76 -0.66
C ARG A 199 -40.63 26.33 -1.66
N GLU A 200 -39.35 26.02 -1.53
CA GLU A 200 -38.30 26.39 -2.50
C GLU A 200 -38.20 25.40 -3.68
N GLY A 201 -39.14 24.45 -3.80
CA GLY A 201 -39.26 23.54 -4.94
C GLY A 201 -38.50 22.22 -4.81
N TYR A 202 -37.96 21.89 -3.64
CA TYR A 202 -37.32 20.58 -3.42
C TYR A 202 -38.37 19.49 -3.18
N GLU A 203 -38.30 18.42 -3.96
CA GLU A 203 -39.06 17.21 -3.68
C GLU A 203 -38.39 16.40 -2.57
N LEU A 204 -39.16 15.97 -1.58
CA LEU A 204 -38.66 15.23 -0.44
C LEU A 204 -39.19 13.79 -0.44
N LYS A 205 -38.30 12.85 -0.14
CA LYS A 205 -38.64 11.43 0.08
C LYS A 205 -38.19 11.00 1.46
N ARG A 206 -39.14 10.46 2.24
CA ARG A 206 -38.89 9.84 3.55
C ARG A 206 -38.79 8.33 3.39
N GLY A 207 -37.70 7.76 3.86
CA GLY A 207 -37.46 6.33 3.95
C GLY A 207 -36.48 6.09 5.10
N LYS A 208 -35.59 5.10 5.00
CA LYS A 208 -34.51 4.92 6.01
C LYS A 208 -33.62 6.17 6.19
N TYR A 209 -33.55 7.05 5.18
CA TYR A 209 -32.87 8.34 5.25
C TYR A 209 -33.70 9.39 4.50
N ILE A 210 -33.76 10.62 5.01
CA ILE A 210 -34.37 11.74 4.29
C ILE A 210 -33.54 12.05 3.04
N SER A 211 -34.23 12.19 1.91
CA SER A 211 -33.63 12.55 0.63
C SER A 211 -34.38 13.72 -0.01
N ALA A 212 -33.64 14.63 -0.64
CA ALA A 212 -34.17 15.77 -1.36
C ALA A 212 -33.72 15.77 -2.82
N ARG A 213 -34.56 16.30 -3.71
CA ARG A 213 -34.31 16.42 -5.14
C ARG A 213 -34.68 17.82 -5.59
N ALA A 214 -33.73 18.52 -6.21
CA ALA A 214 -34.00 19.84 -6.77
C ALA A 214 -34.79 19.73 -8.09
N PRO A 215 -35.49 20.80 -8.52
CA PRO A 215 -36.10 20.85 -9.84
C PRO A 215 -35.07 20.55 -10.95
N GLY A 216 -35.41 19.64 -11.86
CA GLY A 216 -34.53 19.19 -12.95
C GLY A 216 -33.43 18.20 -12.55
N GLN A 217 -33.34 17.81 -11.27
CA GLN A 217 -32.42 16.75 -10.85
C GLN A 217 -33.07 15.37 -11.03
N GLU A 218 -32.43 14.45 -11.76
CA GLU A 218 -33.01 13.11 -12.00
C GLU A 218 -33.12 12.26 -10.72
N ARG A 219 -32.05 12.22 -9.91
CA ARG A 219 -31.92 11.33 -8.74
C ARG A 219 -31.99 12.10 -7.42
N PHE A 220 -32.65 11.49 -6.43
CA PHE A 220 -32.68 12.00 -5.06
C PHE A 220 -31.29 11.99 -4.40
N THR A 221 -30.98 13.06 -3.66
CA THR A 221 -29.80 13.19 -2.82
C THR A 221 -30.16 12.98 -1.35
N ARG A 222 -29.56 11.99 -0.70
CA ARG A 222 -29.74 11.76 0.74
C ARG A 222 -29.09 12.91 1.52
N LEU A 223 -29.75 13.44 2.54
CA LEU A 223 -29.20 14.54 3.36
C LEU A 223 -27.84 14.16 3.99
N LYS A 224 -27.72 12.92 4.49
CA LYS A 224 -26.43 12.40 5.01
C LYS A 224 -25.29 12.36 3.99
N ALA A 225 -25.59 12.36 2.68
CA ALA A 225 -24.59 12.35 1.62
C ALA A 225 -24.02 13.76 1.34
N LEU A 226 -24.60 14.80 1.95
CA LEU A 226 -24.12 16.18 1.88
C LEU A 226 -22.97 16.44 2.87
N GLY A 227 -22.87 15.62 3.92
CA GLY A 227 -21.87 15.71 4.98
C GLY A 227 -22.45 15.33 6.35
N ALA A 228 -21.58 15.10 7.33
CA ALA A 228 -21.99 14.74 8.70
C ALA A 228 -22.88 15.81 9.35
N ASP A 229 -22.67 17.09 9.03
CA ASP A 229 -23.42 18.23 9.57
C ASP A 229 -24.83 18.42 8.98
N TYR A 230 -25.16 17.64 7.95
CA TYR A 230 -26.45 17.65 7.26
C TYR A 230 -27.22 16.34 7.47
N ALA A 231 -26.71 15.43 8.30
CA ALA A 231 -27.49 14.28 8.75
C ALA A 231 -28.71 14.76 9.56
N GLU A 232 -29.75 13.94 9.60
CA GLU A 232 -31.03 14.27 10.24
C GLU A 232 -30.87 14.65 11.71
N GLU A 233 -30.08 13.84 12.43
CA GLU A 233 -29.75 14.04 13.84
C GLU A 233 -28.92 15.31 14.04
N ALA A 234 -28.00 15.60 13.12
CA ALA A 234 -27.13 16.77 13.16
C ALA A 234 -27.91 18.08 12.91
N LEU A 235 -28.84 18.09 11.95
CA LEU A 235 -29.70 19.23 11.67
C LEU A 235 -30.65 19.49 12.85
N THR A 236 -31.25 18.44 13.40
CA THR A 236 -32.12 18.54 14.60
C THR A 236 -31.35 19.11 15.79
N ALA A 237 -30.12 18.63 16.02
CA ALA A 237 -29.25 19.14 17.08
C ALA A 237 -28.89 20.62 16.87
N ARG A 238 -28.53 21.02 15.64
CA ARG A 238 -28.21 22.42 15.29
C ARG A 238 -29.38 23.37 15.48
N ILE A 239 -30.60 22.95 15.13
CA ILE A 239 -31.82 23.74 15.34
C ILE A 239 -32.11 23.91 16.84
N ALA A 240 -31.85 22.88 17.65
CA ALA A 240 -31.97 22.94 19.11
C ALA A 240 -30.80 23.70 19.81
N GLY A 241 -29.98 24.44 19.06
CA GLY A 241 -28.86 25.22 19.59
C GLY A 241 -27.63 24.40 20.01
N ARG A 242 -27.61 23.08 19.74
CA ARG A 242 -26.43 22.24 20.03
C ARG A 242 -25.38 22.43 18.93
N PRO A 243 -24.07 22.39 19.27
CA PRO A 243 -23.02 22.51 18.28
C PRO A 243 -23.07 21.35 17.28
N SER A 244 -22.74 21.65 16.03
CA SER A 244 -22.64 20.66 14.95
C SER A 244 -21.71 19.51 15.33
N PRO A 245 -21.93 18.27 14.84
CA PRO A 245 -21.00 17.16 15.06
C PRO A 245 -19.55 17.48 14.68
N SER A 246 -19.33 18.28 13.63
CA SER A 246 -18.00 18.78 13.25
C SER A 246 -17.36 19.76 14.25
N ARG A 247 -18.16 20.34 15.16
CA ARG A 247 -17.75 21.31 16.18
C ARG A 247 -17.74 20.75 17.60
N GLN A 248 -18.07 19.47 17.77
CA GLN A 248 -17.97 18.84 19.08
C GLN A 248 -16.50 18.67 19.50
N PRO A 249 -16.14 18.92 20.77
CA PRO A 249 -14.81 18.64 21.27
C PRO A 249 -14.53 17.14 21.09
N LYS A 250 -13.51 16.79 20.30
CA LYS A 250 -13.03 15.42 20.26
C LYS A 250 -12.45 15.07 21.63
N GLN A 251 -12.82 13.92 22.18
CA GLN A 251 -12.15 13.37 23.35
C GLN A 251 -10.66 13.26 23.05
N ARG A 252 -9.84 13.87 23.91
CA ARG A 252 -8.39 13.89 23.76
C ARG A 252 -7.85 12.54 24.22
N THR A 253 -6.91 12.00 23.47
CA THR A 253 -6.28 10.71 23.79
C THR A 253 -5.17 10.85 24.84
N GLY A 254 -4.84 12.09 25.25
CA GLY A 254 -3.70 12.37 26.15
C GLY A 254 -2.33 12.15 25.50
N LYS A 255 -2.29 11.95 24.18
CA LYS A 255 -1.04 11.66 23.45
C LYS A 255 -0.53 12.91 22.73
N PRO A 256 0.79 13.17 22.75
CA PRO A 256 1.38 14.22 21.95
C PRO A 256 1.00 14.10 20.48
N SER A 257 0.69 15.22 19.86
CA SER A 257 0.42 15.30 18.42
C SER A 257 1.22 16.45 17.82
N LEU A 258 1.60 16.30 16.55
CA LEU A 258 2.46 17.26 15.86
C LEU A 258 1.82 18.66 15.86
N LEU A 259 2.60 19.69 16.14
CA LEU A 259 2.17 21.08 16.03
C LEU A 259 1.75 21.41 14.59
N ILE A 260 0.76 22.28 14.45
CA ILE A 260 0.35 22.81 13.15
C ILE A 260 1.37 23.87 12.74
N ASP A 261 2.02 23.70 11.59
CA ASP A 261 2.81 24.75 10.97
C ASP A 261 1.88 25.88 10.49
N ILE A 262 1.63 26.87 11.35
CA ILE A 262 0.73 27.99 11.05
C ILE A 262 1.29 28.87 9.92
N GLN A 263 2.62 28.95 9.79
CA GLN A 263 3.28 29.84 8.82
C GLN A 263 3.06 29.36 7.39
N ASN A 264 3.22 28.06 7.14
CA ASN A 264 3.08 27.47 5.80
C ASN A 264 1.67 26.90 5.53
N ASN A 265 0.72 27.05 6.45
CA ASN A 265 -0.63 26.55 6.27
C ASN A 265 -1.51 27.54 5.50
N ILE A 266 -1.86 27.17 4.27
CA ILE A 266 -2.72 27.95 3.36
C ILE A 266 -4.03 28.40 4.04
N LYS A 267 -4.66 27.54 4.86
CA LYS A 267 -5.90 27.92 5.57
C LYS A 267 -5.65 28.95 6.67
N ALA A 268 -4.50 28.89 7.35
CA ALA A 268 -4.13 29.88 8.35
C ALA A 268 -3.76 31.23 7.72
N GLN A 269 -3.21 31.22 6.50
CA GLN A 269 -2.97 32.43 5.71
C GLN A 269 -4.28 33.07 5.23
N GLN A 270 -5.27 32.27 4.84
CA GLN A 270 -6.54 32.74 4.26
C GLN A 270 -7.64 33.04 5.29
N SER A 271 -7.56 32.51 6.51
CA SER A 271 -8.61 32.65 7.53
C SER A 271 -8.05 33.02 8.90
N ALA A 272 -8.35 34.25 9.34
CA ALA A 272 -8.01 34.72 10.68
C ALA A 272 -8.60 33.83 11.79
N GLY A 273 -9.84 33.35 11.60
CA GLY A 273 -10.50 32.43 12.53
C GLY A 273 -9.79 31.08 12.62
N TYR A 274 -9.37 30.49 11.49
CA TYR A 274 -8.59 29.26 11.50
C TYR A 274 -7.20 29.46 12.11
N LYS A 275 -6.52 30.59 11.82
CA LYS A 275 -5.23 30.95 12.42
C LYS A 275 -5.33 31.03 13.95
N HIS A 276 -6.36 31.71 14.45
CA HIS A 276 -6.62 31.81 15.89
C HIS A 276 -6.90 30.44 16.51
N TRP A 277 -7.75 29.63 15.88
CA TRP A 277 -8.01 28.25 16.32
C TRP A 277 -6.73 27.41 16.33
N ALA A 278 -5.91 27.46 15.28
CA ALA A 278 -4.66 26.72 15.18
C ALA A 278 -3.64 27.15 16.23
N THR A 279 -3.63 28.43 16.60
CA THR A 279 -2.78 28.96 17.69
C THR A 279 -3.18 28.35 19.04
N ILE A 280 -4.48 28.40 19.37
CA ILE A 280 -5.02 27.78 20.59
C ILE A 280 -4.75 26.27 20.59
N GLU A 281 -4.93 25.61 19.45
CA GLU A 281 -4.69 24.20 19.28
C GLU A 281 -3.21 23.84 19.48
N ASN A 282 -2.27 24.63 18.95
CA ASN A 282 -0.85 24.43 19.16
C ASN A 282 -0.45 24.61 20.64
N LEU A 283 -0.99 25.61 21.34
CA LEU A 283 -0.76 25.77 22.78
C LEU A 283 -1.19 24.52 23.55
N LYS A 284 -2.34 23.95 23.18
CA LYS A 284 -2.86 22.73 23.78
C LYS A 284 -2.01 21.49 23.49
N ARG A 285 -1.41 21.39 22.30
CA ARG A 285 -0.50 20.30 21.90
C ARG A 285 0.88 20.44 22.52
N ALA A 286 1.36 21.67 22.67
CA ALA A 286 2.58 22.00 23.39
C ALA A 286 2.46 21.61 24.87
N ALA A 287 1.32 21.89 25.51
CA ALA A 287 1.05 21.44 26.87
C ALA A 287 1.04 19.91 26.99
N GLU A 288 0.44 19.18 26.03
CA GLU A 288 0.49 17.71 26.00
C GLU A 288 1.93 17.19 25.82
N THR A 289 2.74 17.85 24.99
CA THR A 289 4.16 17.53 24.79
C THR A 289 4.92 17.70 26.10
N LEU A 290 4.77 18.85 26.77
CA LEU A 290 5.45 19.13 28.03
C LEU A 290 5.02 18.17 29.16
N ASN A 291 3.73 17.87 29.26
CA ASN A 291 3.21 16.90 30.22
C ASN A 291 3.82 15.52 29.98
N PHE A 292 3.87 15.06 28.74
CA PHE A 292 4.47 13.78 28.39
C PHE A 292 5.95 13.73 28.79
N LEU A 293 6.74 14.76 28.44
CA LEU A 293 8.15 14.84 28.78
C LEU A 293 8.34 14.77 30.31
N THR A 294 7.52 15.51 31.05
CA THR A 294 7.53 15.52 32.53
C THR A 294 7.18 14.14 33.10
N GLU A 295 6.11 13.51 32.62
CA GLU A 295 5.66 12.17 33.08
C GLU A 295 6.69 11.08 32.81
N HIS A 296 7.48 11.21 31.73
CA HIS A 296 8.51 10.25 31.34
C HIS A 296 9.91 10.62 31.86
N GLY A 297 10.01 11.68 32.68
CA GLY A 297 11.27 12.13 33.27
C GLY A 297 12.30 12.61 32.25
N ILE A 298 11.84 13.23 31.15
CA ILE A 298 12.68 13.80 30.10
C ILE A 298 12.80 15.30 30.38
N GLY A 299 13.91 15.71 30.99
CA GLY A 299 14.19 17.07 31.43
C GLY A 299 15.11 17.87 30.51
N SER A 300 15.80 17.21 29.57
CA SER A 300 16.77 17.87 28.66
C SER A 300 16.61 17.45 27.19
N LEU A 301 17.23 18.24 26.29
CA LEU A 301 17.28 17.91 24.87
C LEU A 301 18.13 16.67 24.61
N GLU A 302 19.20 16.49 25.38
CA GLU A 302 20.07 15.33 25.33
C GLU A 302 19.29 14.06 25.70
N GLU A 303 18.53 14.07 26.80
CA GLU A 303 17.69 12.94 27.21
C GLU A 303 16.61 12.63 26.17
N LEU A 304 16.00 13.65 25.56
CA LEU A 304 15.02 13.44 24.48
C LEU A 304 15.69 12.81 23.25
N SER A 305 16.88 13.27 22.88
CA SER A 305 17.65 12.70 21.76
C SER A 305 18.00 11.24 22.02
N GLU A 306 18.49 10.90 23.21
CA GLU A 306 18.81 9.53 23.60
C GLU A 306 17.58 8.61 23.52
N ARG A 307 16.40 9.09 23.92
CA ARG A 307 15.15 8.33 23.79
C ARG A 307 14.75 8.13 22.33
N CYS A 308 14.91 9.15 21.48
CA CYS A 308 14.66 9.04 20.03
C CYS A 308 15.58 8.00 19.40
N ASP A 309 16.89 8.10 19.67
CA ASP A 309 17.90 7.20 19.14
C ASP A 309 17.67 5.76 19.62
N GLY A 310 17.30 5.58 20.89
CA GLY A 310 16.93 4.28 21.44
C GLY A 310 15.69 3.67 20.76
N ALA A 311 14.65 4.47 20.51
CA ALA A 311 13.44 4.02 19.83
C ALA A 311 13.68 3.67 18.34
N ALA A 312 14.50 4.45 17.65
CA ALA A 312 14.93 4.19 16.28
C ALA A 312 15.77 2.90 16.21
N ALA A 313 16.77 2.75 17.09
CA ALA A 313 17.62 1.56 17.16
C ALA A 313 16.81 0.28 17.49
N ALA A 314 15.83 0.37 18.39
CA ALA A 314 14.92 -0.73 18.67
C ALA A 314 14.10 -1.13 17.44
N THR A 315 13.57 -0.15 16.70
CA THR A 315 12.82 -0.38 15.47
C THR A 315 13.68 -1.04 14.40
N ASP A 316 14.90 -0.55 14.20
CA ASP A 316 15.86 -1.10 13.24
C ASP A 316 16.26 -2.54 13.59
N ARG A 317 16.48 -2.82 14.87
CA ARG A 317 16.79 -4.18 15.35
C ARG A 317 15.66 -5.16 15.04
N VAL A 318 14.42 -4.83 15.42
CA VAL A 318 13.27 -5.71 15.16
C VAL A 318 13.04 -5.88 13.65
N LYS A 319 13.25 -4.82 12.86
CA LYS A 319 13.19 -4.88 11.39
C LYS A 319 14.26 -5.80 10.80
N ALA A 320 15.49 -5.78 11.34
CA ALA A 320 16.56 -6.68 10.93
C ALA A 320 16.23 -8.14 11.26
N ASP A 321 15.71 -8.41 12.46
CA ASP A 321 15.29 -9.76 12.88
C ASP A 321 14.12 -10.29 12.04
N LEU A 322 13.16 -9.42 11.69
CA LEU A 322 12.05 -9.76 10.80
C LEU A 322 12.58 -10.15 9.41
N ARG A 323 13.48 -9.35 8.83
CA ARG A 323 14.11 -9.65 7.53
C ARG A 323 14.90 -10.96 7.56
N ALA A 324 15.65 -11.22 8.62
CA ALA A 324 16.40 -12.46 8.78
C ALA A 324 15.47 -13.68 8.87
N THR A 325 14.38 -13.56 9.65
CA THR A 325 13.36 -14.62 9.77
C THR A 325 12.67 -14.88 8.44
N GLU A 326 12.28 -13.83 7.70
CA GLU A 326 11.64 -13.95 6.38
C GLU A 326 12.56 -14.60 5.35
N LYS A 327 13.86 -14.28 5.36
CA LYS A 327 14.86 -14.91 4.50
C LYS A 327 14.99 -16.41 4.78
N GLU A 328 14.96 -16.80 6.05
CA GLU A 328 15.02 -18.22 6.42
C GLU A 328 13.74 -18.96 6.02
N MET A 329 12.57 -18.34 6.20
CA MET A 329 11.30 -18.86 5.69
C MET A 329 11.33 -19.03 4.17
N GLU A 330 11.92 -18.08 3.43
CA GLU A 330 12.09 -18.17 1.97
C GLU A 330 12.95 -19.38 1.58
N ARG A 331 14.12 -19.54 2.21
CA ARG A 331 15.03 -20.69 2.01
C ARG A 331 14.32 -22.02 2.28
N LEU A 332 13.59 -22.10 3.39
CA LEU A 332 12.91 -23.32 3.81
C LEU A 332 11.73 -23.65 2.90
N THR A 333 10.98 -22.64 2.45
CA THR A 333 9.90 -22.75 1.47
C THR A 333 10.40 -23.38 0.16
N LEU A 334 11.51 -22.88 -0.36
CA LEU A 334 12.14 -23.43 -1.57
C LEU A 334 12.65 -24.86 -1.34
N THR A 335 13.27 -25.11 -0.19
CA THR A 335 13.74 -26.45 0.19
C THR A 335 12.59 -27.45 0.22
N MET A 336 11.45 -27.09 0.81
CA MET A 336 10.24 -27.91 0.83
C MET A 336 9.73 -28.20 -0.58
N LYS A 337 9.65 -27.18 -1.45
CA LYS A 337 9.22 -27.33 -2.86
C LYS A 337 10.09 -28.34 -3.61
N HIS A 338 11.41 -28.12 -3.62
CA HIS A 338 12.33 -28.96 -4.38
C HIS A 338 12.45 -30.35 -3.76
N ALA A 339 12.40 -30.48 -2.43
CA ALA A 339 12.40 -31.78 -1.76
C ALA A 339 11.16 -32.61 -2.08
N ALA A 340 9.98 -31.99 -2.17
CA ALA A 340 8.77 -32.68 -2.60
C ALA A 340 8.88 -33.17 -4.05
N THR A 341 9.29 -32.29 -4.97
CA THR A 341 9.49 -32.62 -6.39
C THR A 341 10.51 -33.73 -6.57
N TYR A 342 11.66 -33.64 -5.88
CA TYR A 342 12.71 -34.66 -5.92
C TYR A 342 12.19 -36.03 -5.46
N ARG A 343 11.48 -36.09 -4.34
CA ARG A 343 10.91 -37.36 -3.83
C ARG A 343 9.92 -37.98 -4.82
N GLN A 344 9.04 -37.17 -5.39
CA GLN A 344 8.00 -37.62 -6.31
C GLN A 344 8.58 -38.17 -7.61
N LEU A 345 9.62 -37.52 -8.14
CA LEU A 345 10.23 -37.89 -9.43
C LEU A 345 11.40 -38.87 -9.29
N ARG A 346 11.88 -39.14 -8.06
CA ARG A 346 13.00 -40.06 -7.83
C ARG A 346 12.80 -41.45 -8.42
N PRO A 347 11.63 -42.12 -8.26
CA PRO A 347 11.43 -43.45 -8.84
C PRO A 347 11.54 -43.45 -10.37
N LEU A 348 10.99 -42.43 -11.04
CA LEU A 348 11.07 -42.28 -12.50
C LEU A 348 12.51 -42.01 -12.94
N TYR A 349 13.23 -41.16 -12.22
CA TYR A 349 14.63 -40.85 -12.54
C TYR A 349 15.55 -42.06 -12.32
N ASP A 350 15.31 -42.89 -11.30
CA ASP A 350 16.05 -44.13 -11.09
C ASP A 350 15.81 -45.12 -12.24
N GLN A 351 14.58 -45.21 -12.78
CA GLN A 351 14.30 -45.99 -14.00
C GLN A 351 15.02 -45.43 -15.23
N TYR A 352 15.03 -44.10 -15.41
CA TYR A 352 15.80 -43.45 -16.48
C TYR A 352 17.28 -43.81 -16.42
N ARG A 353 17.89 -43.79 -15.22
CA ARG A 353 19.30 -44.15 -15.02
C ARG A 353 19.61 -45.61 -15.38
N GLN A 354 18.65 -46.51 -15.16
CA GLN A 354 18.77 -47.95 -15.43
C GLN A 354 18.32 -48.35 -16.85
N SER A 355 17.68 -47.44 -17.60
CA SER A 355 17.19 -47.71 -18.95
C SER A 355 18.33 -48.06 -19.89
N ARG A 356 18.13 -49.11 -20.70
CA ARG A 356 19.06 -49.49 -21.78
C ARG A 356 19.03 -48.49 -22.94
N ASP A 357 17.87 -47.89 -23.19
CA ASP A 357 17.66 -46.87 -24.23
C ASP A 357 17.26 -45.55 -23.55
N LYS A 358 18.26 -44.74 -23.22
CA LYS A 358 18.07 -43.47 -22.50
C LYS A 358 17.40 -42.42 -23.38
N GLU A 359 17.70 -42.37 -24.68
CA GLU A 359 17.13 -41.39 -25.59
C GLU A 359 15.63 -41.60 -25.80
N LYS A 360 15.21 -42.86 -25.98
CA LYS A 360 13.78 -43.17 -26.06
C LYS A 360 13.05 -42.85 -24.76
N PHE A 361 13.66 -43.14 -23.61
CA PHE A 361 13.07 -42.82 -22.31
C PHE A 361 12.96 -41.30 -22.12
N LEU A 362 14.03 -40.55 -22.46
CA LEU A 362 14.06 -39.09 -22.37
C LEU A 362 12.96 -38.46 -23.23
N ARG A 363 12.77 -38.90 -24.48
CA ARG A 363 11.70 -38.37 -25.35
C ARG A 363 10.28 -38.53 -24.76
N GLY A 364 10.05 -39.53 -23.92
CA GLY A 364 8.76 -39.75 -23.26
C GLY A 364 8.60 -39.03 -21.91
N HIS A 365 9.70 -38.64 -21.28
CA HIS A 365 9.74 -38.13 -19.90
C HIS A 365 10.63 -36.90 -19.72
N GLU A 366 10.84 -36.13 -20.79
CA GLU A 366 11.79 -35.01 -20.83
C GLU A 366 11.49 -33.99 -19.73
N SER A 367 10.22 -33.59 -19.59
CA SER A 367 9.80 -32.64 -18.56
C SER A 367 10.06 -33.16 -17.14
N GLU A 368 9.72 -34.41 -16.86
CA GLU A 368 9.94 -35.04 -15.55
C GLU A 368 11.43 -35.15 -15.22
N ILE A 369 12.27 -35.46 -16.20
CA ILE A 369 13.73 -35.52 -16.02
C ILE A 369 14.30 -34.13 -15.75
N ILE A 370 13.91 -33.12 -16.53
CA ILE A 370 14.31 -31.71 -16.33
C ILE A 370 13.93 -31.24 -14.91
N LEU A 371 12.68 -31.51 -14.48
CA LEU A 371 12.19 -31.14 -13.16
C LEU A 371 12.98 -31.81 -12.04
N PHE A 372 13.33 -33.09 -12.19
CA PHE A 372 14.14 -33.80 -11.20
C PHE A 372 15.54 -33.22 -11.11
N GLU A 373 16.20 -32.97 -12.24
CA GLU A 373 17.55 -32.41 -12.29
C GLU A 373 17.60 -30.98 -11.74
N ALA A 374 16.61 -30.16 -12.08
CA ALA A 374 16.45 -28.81 -11.53
C ALA A 374 16.26 -28.85 -10.00
N ALA A 375 15.38 -29.73 -9.50
CA ALA A 375 15.18 -29.89 -8.07
C ALA A 375 16.45 -30.38 -7.34
N ALA A 376 17.19 -31.32 -7.93
CA ALA A 376 18.45 -31.81 -7.36
C ALA A 376 19.52 -30.71 -7.29
N ARG A 377 19.63 -29.89 -8.34
CA ARG A 377 20.55 -28.74 -8.39
C ARG A 377 20.21 -27.70 -7.33
N GLU A 378 18.93 -27.34 -7.20
CA GLU A 378 18.48 -26.36 -6.22
C GLU A 378 18.64 -26.86 -4.78
N LEU A 379 18.36 -28.13 -4.50
CA LEU A 379 18.62 -28.72 -3.18
C LEU A 379 20.10 -28.66 -2.81
N LYS A 380 21.01 -28.86 -3.77
CA LYS A 380 22.46 -28.69 -3.55
C LYS A 380 22.80 -27.21 -3.28
N ARG A 381 22.25 -26.28 -4.06
CA ARG A 381 22.45 -24.82 -3.87
C ARG A 381 21.95 -24.33 -2.50
N LEU A 382 20.86 -24.91 -2.00
CA LEU A 382 20.26 -24.58 -0.70
C LEU A 382 20.91 -25.32 0.49
N ASN A 383 22.00 -26.08 0.25
CA ASN A 383 22.67 -26.91 1.25
C ASN A 383 21.73 -27.92 1.95
N ALA A 384 20.76 -28.48 1.21
CA ALA A 384 19.76 -29.42 1.70
C ALA A 384 20.05 -30.88 1.28
N VAL A 385 21.34 -31.24 1.25
CA VAL A 385 21.82 -32.61 0.97
C VAL A 385 22.66 -33.07 2.17
N PRO A 386 22.31 -34.17 2.88
CA PRO A 386 21.23 -35.11 2.58
C PRO A 386 19.83 -34.52 2.75
N LEU A 387 18.85 -35.09 2.05
CA LEU A 387 17.49 -34.55 1.94
C LEU A 387 16.78 -34.54 3.30
N PRO A 388 16.39 -33.37 3.87
CA PRO A 388 15.76 -33.30 5.18
C PRO A 388 14.35 -33.88 5.18
N ALA A 389 13.95 -34.58 6.25
CA ALA A 389 12.62 -35.15 6.39
C ALA A 389 11.50 -34.09 6.29
N ALA A 390 10.39 -34.41 5.61
CA ALA A 390 9.30 -33.47 5.38
C ALA A 390 8.66 -32.97 6.69
N GLN A 391 8.53 -33.83 7.70
CA GLN A 391 8.02 -33.45 9.02
C GLN A 391 8.93 -32.42 9.73
N ARG A 392 10.25 -32.57 9.61
CA ARG A 392 11.22 -31.62 10.18
C ARG A 392 11.11 -30.26 9.51
N LEU A 393 11.08 -30.21 8.18
CA LEU A 393 10.94 -28.97 7.42
C LEU A 393 9.63 -28.24 7.77
N ARG A 394 8.54 -29.00 7.98
CA ARG A 394 7.26 -28.43 8.40
C ARG A 394 7.30 -27.84 9.81
N ALA A 395 7.88 -28.57 10.77
CA ALA A 395 8.03 -28.08 12.14
C ALA A 395 8.86 -26.79 12.21
N GLU A 396 9.96 -26.72 11.46
CA GLU A 396 10.81 -25.53 11.37
C GLU A 396 10.07 -24.35 10.72
N MET A 397 9.25 -24.60 9.70
CA MET A 397 8.40 -23.57 9.08
C MET A 397 7.33 -23.04 10.04
N ASP A 398 6.72 -23.92 10.85
CA ASP A 398 5.72 -23.55 11.84
C ASP A 398 6.35 -22.67 12.95
N GLU A 399 7.56 -23.01 13.40
CA GLU A 399 8.34 -22.22 14.36
C GLU A 399 8.70 -20.82 13.81
N LEU A 400 9.24 -20.75 12.58
CA LEU A 400 9.54 -19.48 11.93
C LEU A 400 8.28 -18.64 11.69
N THR A 401 7.16 -19.27 11.37
CA THR A 401 5.88 -18.58 11.22
C THR A 401 5.43 -17.95 12.54
N ALA A 402 5.53 -18.68 13.65
CA ALA A 402 5.23 -18.14 14.98
C ALA A 402 6.17 -16.98 15.35
N ARG A 403 7.47 -17.13 15.09
CA ARG A 403 8.48 -16.09 15.31
C ARG A 403 8.18 -14.83 14.49
N ARG A 404 7.86 -14.97 13.20
CA ARG A 404 7.47 -13.84 12.34
C ARG A 404 6.25 -13.10 12.88
N ILE A 405 5.23 -13.81 13.34
CA ILE A 405 4.02 -13.21 13.92
C ILE A 405 4.36 -12.41 15.19
N ALA A 406 5.21 -12.96 16.07
CA ALA A 406 5.68 -12.26 17.26
C ALA A 406 6.46 -10.98 16.90
N LEU A 407 7.46 -11.10 16.02
CA LEU A 407 8.26 -9.96 15.54
C LEU A 407 7.42 -8.88 14.85
N GLN A 408 6.38 -9.25 14.09
CA GLN A 408 5.46 -8.28 13.49
C GLN A 408 4.67 -7.50 14.54
N SER A 409 4.29 -8.13 15.65
CA SER A 409 3.63 -7.47 16.76
C SER A 409 4.58 -6.50 17.47
N GLU A 410 5.82 -6.92 17.71
CA GLU A 410 6.89 -6.09 18.29
C GLU A 410 7.24 -4.91 17.40
N TYR A 411 7.41 -5.13 16.09
CA TYR A 411 7.71 -4.07 15.12
C TYR A 411 6.63 -2.99 15.13
N ARG A 412 5.35 -3.37 15.20
CA ARG A 412 4.25 -2.41 15.31
C ARG A 412 4.27 -1.62 16.62
N LYS A 413 4.80 -2.18 17.71
CA LYS A 413 4.97 -1.47 18.98
C LYS A 413 6.14 -0.49 18.88
N ALA A 414 7.31 -0.96 18.45
CA ALA A 414 8.51 -0.16 18.27
C ALA A 414 8.28 1.02 17.31
N GLN A 415 7.65 0.78 16.15
CA GLN A 415 7.29 1.85 15.20
C GLN A 415 6.32 2.88 15.78
N ARG A 416 5.43 2.49 16.70
CA ARG A 416 4.54 3.47 17.36
C ARG A 416 5.30 4.36 18.32
N GLU A 417 6.23 3.77 19.06
CA GLU A 417 7.08 4.47 20.02
C GLU A 417 8.06 5.42 19.31
N GLU A 418 8.75 4.95 18.27
CA GLU A 418 9.61 5.76 17.41
C GLU A 418 8.86 7.00 16.88
N ARG A 419 7.65 6.82 16.34
CA ARG A 419 6.81 7.93 15.87
C ARG A 419 6.38 8.90 16.97
N GLU A 420 6.16 8.40 18.19
CA GLU A 420 5.80 9.23 19.35
C GLU A 420 6.97 10.12 19.74
N TYR A 421 8.18 9.56 19.83
CA TYR A 421 9.41 10.31 20.09
C TYR A 421 9.79 11.27 18.94
N ASP A 422 9.63 10.86 17.68
CA ASP A 422 9.83 11.76 16.54
C ASP A 422 8.87 12.96 16.58
N THR A 423 7.62 12.74 17.00
CA THR A 423 6.63 13.81 17.17
C THR A 423 7.03 14.75 18.30
N LEU A 424 7.51 14.21 19.42
CA LEU A 424 8.01 14.99 20.55
C LEU A 424 9.22 15.85 20.14
N ARG A 425 10.20 15.25 19.45
CA ARG A 425 11.38 15.97 18.95
C ARG A 425 10.97 17.14 18.05
N GLN A 426 10.13 16.89 17.05
CA GLN A 426 9.64 17.94 16.14
C GLN A 426 8.88 19.04 16.89
N ASN A 427 8.05 18.68 17.88
CA ASN A 427 7.34 19.66 18.69
C ASN A 427 8.30 20.51 19.52
N VAL A 428 9.30 19.90 20.16
CA VAL A 428 10.29 20.61 20.96
C VAL A 428 11.14 21.53 20.09
N GLU A 429 11.61 21.07 18.94
CA GLU A 429 12.33 21.90 17.95
C GLU A 429 11.49 23.11 17.54
N ALA A 430 10.23 22.90 17.15
CA ALA A 430 9.33 23.99 16.75
C ALA A 430 8.97 24.97 17.90
N LEU A 431 9.02 24.53 19.16
CA LEU A 431 8.82 25.39 20.33
C LEU A 431 10.06 26.21 20.67
N LEU A 432 11.25 25.70 20.38
CA LEU A 432 12.53 26.36 20.61
C LEU A 432 12.93 27.29 19.45
N GLU A 433 12.44 27.02 18.24
CA GLU A 433 12.61 27.93 17.10
C GLU A 433 11.94 29.29 17.41
N LYS A 434 12.78 30.33 17.59
CA LYS A 434 12.28 31.70 17.75
C LYS A 434 11.46 32.08 16.52
N PRO A 435 10.30 32.75 16.67
CA PRO A 435 9.62 33.35 15.54
C PRO A 435 10.60 34.30 14.86
N ARG A 436 10.90 34.10 13.57
CA ARG A 436 11.45 35.17 12.74
C ARG A 436 10.40 36.28 12.74
N GLU A 437 10.63 37.32 13.53
CA GLU A 437 9.87 38.56 13.40
C GLU A 437 9.99 39.00 11.95
N ALA A 438 8.86 39.05 11.25
CA ALA A 438 8.81 39.61 9.92
C ALA A 438 9.24 41.07 10.04
N GLU A 439 10.45 41.40 9.58
CA GLU A 439 10.88 42.79 9.43
C GLU A 439 9.79 43.53 8.64
N PRO A 440 9.26 44.66 9.14
CA PRO A 440 8.28 45.42 8.40
C PRO A 440 8.94 45.90 7.12
N GLN A 441 8.47 45.40 5.98
CA GLN A 441 8.80 45.94 4.66
C GLN A 441 8.47 47.43 4.69
N ARG A 442 9.52 48.26 4.83
CA ARG A 442 9.44 49.69 4.58
C ARG A 442 8.95 49.84 3.14
N GLN A 443 7.69 50.26 3.00
CA GLN A 443 7.15 50.74 1.74
C GLN A 443 8.07 51.87 1.27
N ARG A 444 8.89 51.59 0.25
CA ARG A 444 9.48 52.64 -0.56
C ARG A 444 8.33 53.21 -1.38
N SER A 445 7.85 54.36 -0.94
CA SER A 445 7.10 55.30 -1.75
C SER A 445 7.96 55.68 -2.95
N ASN A 446 7.66 55.10 -4.11
CA ASN A 446 8.04 55.70 -5.39
C ASN A 446 7.03 56.80 -5.66
N GLU A 447 7.37 58.02 -5.24
CA GLU A 447 6.80 59.22 -5.84
C GLU A 447 7.44 59.41 -7.22
N LEU A 448 6.57 59.72 -8.18
CA LEU A 448 6.87 60.08 -9.56
C LEU A 448 7.60 61.42 -9.61
N GLU A 449 8.68 61.49 -10.38
CA GLU A 449 8.95 62.55 -11.36
C GLU A 449 9.66 61.96 -12.57
#